data_AF-A0A7W8IR76-F1
#
_entry.id   AF-A0A7W8IR76-F1
#
_cell.length_a   1.000
_cell.length_b   1.000
_cell.length_c   1.000
_cell.angle_alpha   90.00
_cell.angle_beta   90.00
_cell.angle_gamma   90.00
#
_symmetry.space_group_name_H-M   'P 1'
#
loop_
_entity.id
_entity.type
_entity.pdbx_description
1 polymer ?
#
loop_
_entity_poly.entity_id
_entity_poly.type
_entity_poly.pdbx_seq_one_letter_code
_entity_poly.pdbx_strand_id
1 'polypeptide(L)'
;MVHEFEGIAMTEQEIFEALEEWQSLSVDPENRYAYEMRLKWLLDQLSNIRRSWEEGLKEGLKQGRIEGLKEGMKQKESEMIQKMLEKGMSVAEIANILDMTEEEVHEKLND
;
A
#
# COMPACT_ATOMS: atom_id res chain seq x y z
N MET A 1 6.81 -20.00 5.03
CA MET A 1 5.43 -20.34 4.65
C MET A 1 5.06 -19.88 3.23
N VAL A 2 5.76 -18.93 2.61
CA VAL A 2 5.52 -18.55 1.19
C VAL A 2 6.30 -19.45 0.20
N HIS A 3 7.44 -20.00 0.62
CA HIS A 3 8.31 -20.83 -0.25
C HIS A 3 7.84 -22.26 -0.52
N GLU A 4 6.81 -22.78 0.15
CA GLU A 4 6.31 -24.15 -0.11
C GLU A 4 5.31 -24.22 -1.28
N PHE A 5 4.79 -23.09 -1.74
CA PHE A 5 3.80 -23.05 -2.84
C PHE A 5 4.43 -22.77 -4.22
N GLU A 6 5.68 -22.32 -4.29
CA GLU A 6 6.37 -22.03 -5.56
C GLU A 6 6.70 -23.30 -6.36
N GLY A 7 6.80 -24.48 -5.71
CA GLY A 7 7.11 -25.74 -6.39
C GLY A 7 5.93 -26.42 -7.09
N ILE A 8 4.71 -25.91 -6.92
CA ILE A 8 3.46 -26.49 -7.48
C ILE A 8 2.66 -25.44 -8.28
N ALA A 9 2.97 -24.15 -8.13
CA ALA A 9 2.26 -23.09 -8.83
C ALA A 9 2.71 -23.01 -10.29
N MET A 10 1.89 -23.53 -11.20
CA MET A 10 2.05 -23.30 -12.64
C MET A 10 2.03 -21.79 -12.92
N THR A 11 2.97 -21.35 -13.75
CA THR A 11 3.00 -19.99 -14.29
C THR A 11 1.78 -19.75 -15.16
N GLU A 12 1.41 -18.48 -15.33
CA GLU A 12 0.29 -18.09 -16.21
C GLU A 12 0.48 -18.61 -17.64
N GLN A 13 1.73 -18.64 -18.11
CA GLN A 13 2.09 -19.19 -19.41
C GLN A 13 1.88 -20.71 -19.48
N GLU A 14 2.34 -21.48 -18.48
CA GLU A 14 2.13 -22.93 -18.43
C GLU A 14 0.64 -23.29 -18.34
N ILE A 15 -0.17 -22.46 -17.67
CA ILE A 15 -1.62 -22.61 -17.66
C ILE A 15 -2.18 -22.42 -19.06
N PHE A 16 -1.79 -21.34 -19.76
CA PHE A 16 -2.22 -21.10 -21.15
C PHE A 16 -1.83 -22.24 -22.11
N GLU A 17 -0.60 -22.75 -22.02
CA GLU A 17 -0.12 -23.85 -22.87
C GLU A 17 -0.91 -25.15 -22.62
N ALA A 18 -1.18 -25.49 -21.35
CA ALA A 18 -2.00 -26.66 -21.00
C ALA A 18 -3.45 -26.55 -21.51
N LEU A 19 -3.99 -25.32 -21.57
CA LEU A 19 -5.33 -25.04 -22.07
C LEU A 19 -5.42 -25.20 -23.59
N GLU A 20 -4.43 -24.69 -24.33
CA GLU A 20 -4.35 -24.87 -25.78
C GLU A 20 -4.21 -26.35 -26.16
N GLU A 21 -3.35 -27.09 -25.46
CA GLU A 21 -3.17 -28.53 -25.70
C GLU A 21 -4.48 -29.30 -25.45
N TRP A 22 -5.16 -29.03 -24.34
CA TRP A 22 -6.46 -29.65 -24.03
C TRP A 22 -7.53 -29.30 -25.07
N GLN A 23 -7.57 -28.04 -25.53
CA GLN A 23 -8.51 -27.58 -26.56
C GLN A 23 -8.29 -28.30 -27.90
N SER A 24 -7.04 -28.62 -28.24
CA SER A 24 -6.69 -29.41 -29.44
C SER A 24 -7.14 -30.88 -29.35
N LEU A 25 -7.18 -31.43 -28.13
CA LEU A 25 -7.56 -32.82 -27.85
C LEU A 25 -9.06 -33.00 -27.63
N SER A 26 -9.81 -31.93 -27.36
CA SER A 26 -11.24 -31.98 -27.08
C SER A 26 -12.08 -32.07 -28.36
N VAL A 27 -12.71 -33.23 -28.57
CA VAL A 27 -13.47 -33.57 -29.78
C VAL A 27 -14.93 -33.07 -29.73
N ASP A 28 -15.40 -32.54 -28.59
CA ASP A 28 -16.78 -32.10 -28.36
C ASP A 28 -16.89 -30.56 -28.26
N PRO A 29 -17.52 -29.88 -29.24
CA PRO A 29 -17.64 -28.42 -29.29
C PRO A 29 -18.39 -27.78 -28.11
N GLU A 30 -19.41 -28.43 -27.54
CA GLU A 30 -20.20 -27.85 -26.43
C GLU A 30 -19.40 -27.88 -25.13
N ASN A 31 -18.72 -29.00 -24.86
CA ASN A 31 -17.83 -29.15 -23.72
C ASN A 31 -16.63 -28.19 -23.79
N ARG A 32 -16.13 -27.93 -25.01
CA ARG A 32 -15.09 -26.93 -25.25
C ARG A 32 -15.57 -25.51 -24.90
N TYR A 33 -16.74 -25.10 -25.38
CA TYR A 33 -17.28 -23.77 -25.10
C TYR A 33 -17.56 -23.52 -23.61
N ALA A 34 -18.19 -24.49 -22.93
CA ALA A 34 -18.46 -24.38 -21.49
C ALA A 34 -17.18 -24.24 -20.67
N TYR A 35 -16.11 -24.94 -21.07
CA TYR A 35 -14.81 -24.86 -20.44
C TYR A 35 -14.13 -23.50 -20.68
N GLU A 36 -14.10 -23.00 -21.93
CA GLU A 36 -13.56 -21.69 -22.28
C GLU A 36 -14.23 -20.57 -21.49
N MET A 37 -15.55 -20.62 -21.34
CA MET A 37 -16.30 -19.64 -20.55
C MET A 37 -15.93 -19.68 -19.06
N ARG A 38 -15.74 -20.88 -18.50
CA ARG A 38 -15.28 -21.06 -17.12
C ARG A 38 -13.87 -20.53 -16.92
N LEU A 39 -12.97 -20.83 -17.85
CA LEU A 39 -11.60 -20.32 -17.83
C LEU A 39 -11.61 -18.79 -17.88
N LYS A 40 -12.35 -18.20 -18.82
CA LYS A 40 -12.48 -16.74 -18.94
C LYS A 40 -12.94 -16.12 -17.63
N TRP A 41 -13.96 -16.69 -16.99
CA TRP A 41 -14.44 -16.22 -15.69
C TRP A 41 -13.36 -16.29 -14.62
N LEU A 42 -12.59 -17.39 -14.54
CA LEU A 42 -11.47 -17.52 -13.60
C LEU A 42 -10.37 -16.48 -13.83
N LEU A 43 -10.01 -16.22 -15.09
CA LEU A 43 -9.02 -15.20 -15.46
C LEU A 43 -9.50 -13.78 -15.12
N ASP A 44 -10.78 -13.49 -15.35
CA ASP A 44 -11.40 -12.22 -14.97
C ASP A 44 -11.34 -12.06 -13.43
N GLN A 45 -11.66 -13.11 -12.65
CA GLN A 45 -11.55 -13.08 -11.19
C GLN A 45 -10.10 -12.85 -10.73
N LEU A 46 -9.14 -13.57 -11.31
CA LEU A 46 -7.72 -13.43 -10.98
C LEU A 46 -7.22 -12.01 -11.27
N SER A 47 -7.60 -11.45 -12.42
CA SER A 47 -7.26 -10.08 -12.82
C SER A 47 -7.84 -9.04 -11.86
N ASN A 48 -9.09 -9.24 -11.42
CA ASN A 48 -9.73 -8.36 -10.43
C ASN A 48 -9.03 -8.42 -9.07
N ILE A 49 -8.66 -9.61 -8.61
CA ILE A 49 -7.91 -9.79 -7.36
C ILE A 49 -6.54 -9.09 -7.46
N ARG A 50 -5.79 -9.33 -8.54
CA ARG A 50 -4.48 -8.68 -8.76
C ARG A 50 -4.61 -7.15 -8.74
N ARG A 51 -5.56 -6.59 -9.49
CA ARG A 51 -5.81 -5.15 -9.49
C ARG A 51 -6.15 -4.62 -8.10
N SER A 52 -7.03 -5.30 -7.36
CA SER A 52 -7.41 -4.87 -6.01
C SER A 52 -6.22 -4.88 -5.05
N TRP A 53 -5.31 -5.84 -5.18
CA TRP A 53 -4.08 -5.90 -4.39
C TRP A 53 -3.13 -4.76 -4.74
N GLU A 54 -2.92 -4.49 -6.03
CA GLU A 54 -2.06 -3.40 -6.51
C GLU A 54 -2.60 -2.03 -6.06
N GLU A 55 -3.91 -1.80 -6.21
CA GLU A 55 -4.57 -0.57 -5.77
C GLU A 55 -4.48 -0.41 -4.24
N GLY A 56 -4.73 -1.48 -3.48
CA GLY A 56 -4.61 -1.47 -2.02
C GLY A 56 -3.18 -1.16 -1.55
N LEU A 57 -2.17 -1.77 -2.18
CA LEU A 57 -0.77 -1.49 -1.87
C LEU A 57 -0.41 -0.04 -2.20
N LYS A 58 -0.84 0.47 -3.36
CA LYS A 58 -0.57 1.83 -3.80
C LYS A 58 -1.19 2.87 -2.85
N GLU A 59 -2.46 2.68 -2.48
CA GLU A 59 -3.12 3.59 -1.52
C GLU A 59 -2.51 3.47 -0.13
N GLY A 60 -2.17 2.26 0.34
CA GLY A 60 -1.49 2.06 1.61
C GLY A 60 -0.14 2.77 1.68
N LEU A 61 0.69 2.65 0.64
CA LEU A 61 1.97 3.37 0.56
C LEU A 61 1.80 4.89 0.51
N LYS A 62 0.79 5.37 -0.21
CA LYS A 62 0.48 6.80 -0.31
C LYS A 62 0.02 7.35 1.05
N GLN A 63 -0.89 6.67 1.72
CA GLN A 63 -1.38 7.05 3.06
C GLN A 63 -0.24 7.02 4.07
N GLY A 64 0.52 5.92 4.14
CA GLY A 64 1.66 5.80 5.06
C GLY A 64 2.72 6.88 4.82
N ARG A 65 2.98 7.26 3.56
CA ARG A 65 3.88 8.38 3.25
C ARG A 65 3.34 9.72 3.74
N ILE A 66 2.05 9.99 3.57
CA ILE A 66 1.42 11.24 4.02
C ILE A 66 1.42 11.32 5.56
N GLU A 67 1.04 10.23 6.23
CA GLU A 67 1.03 10.14 7.69
C GLU A 67 2.44 10.30 8.26
N GLY A 68 3.42 9.57 7.71
CA GLY A 68 4.82 9.67 8.14
C GLY A 68 5.41 11.06 7.92
N LEU A 69 5.07 11.75 6.82
CA LEU A 69 5.49 13.14 6.62
C LEU A 69 4.86 14.08 7.65
N LYS A 70 3.57 13.91 7.95
CA LYS A 70 2.86 14.72 8.94
C LYS A 70 3.43 14.52 10.34
N GLU A 71 3.69 13.27 10.73
CA GLU A 71 4.30 12.94 12.01
C GLU A 71 5.74 13.47 12.10
N GLY A 72 6.54 13.28 11.06
CA GLY A 72 7.91 13.82 11.02
C GLY A 72 7.95 15.35 11.10
N MET A 73 6.99 16.06 10.49
CA MET A 73 6.87 17.52 10.64
C MET A 73 6.54 17.92 12.08
N LYS A 74 5.62 17.22 12.74
CA LYS A 74 5.28 17.46 14.16
C LYS A 74 6.49 17.21 15.07
N GLN A 75 7.20 16.09 14.89
CA GLN A 75 8.39 15.77 15.68
C GLN A 75 9.47 16.85 15.51
N LYS A 76 9.73 17.28 14.26
CA LYS A 76 10.69 18.33 13.97
C LYS A 76 10.32 19.67 14.63
N GLU A 77 9.03 20.00 14.67
CA GLU A 77 8.53 21.21 15.33
C GLU A 77 8.77 21.16 16.85
N SER A 78 8.41 20.06 17.51
CA SER A 78 8.71 19.86 18.94
C SER A 78 10.21 19.90 19.25
N GLU A 79 11.05 19.25 18.43
CA GLU A 79 12.51 19.33 18.56
C GLU A 79 13.04 20.75 18.39
N MET A 80 12.46 21.53 17.49
CA MET A 80 12.85 22.93 17.25
C MET A 80 12.52 23.79 18.46
N ILE A 81 11.32 23.63 19.04
CA ILE A 81 10.90 24.33 20.27
C ILE A 81 11.86 23.96 21.42
N GLN A 82 12.15 22.68 21.63
CA GLN A 82 13.09 22.24 22.67
C GLN A 82 14.48 22.88 22.50
N LYS A 83 15.03 22.88 21.28
CA LYS A 83 16.33 23.52 20.99
C LYS A 83 16.32 25.04 21.21
N MET A 84 15.19 25.71 21.01
CA MET A 84 15.06 27.15 21.30
C MET A 84 15.03 27.41 22.81
N LEU A 85 14.31 26.58 23.57
CA LEU A 85 14.31 26.64 25.04
C LEU A 85 15.68 26.39 25.63
N GLU A 86 16.41 25.38 25.12
CA GLU A 86 17.80 25.09 25.52
C GLU A 86 18.75 26.28 25.29
N LYS A 87 18.45 27.12 24.31
CA LYS A 87 19.18 28.36 24.03
C LYS A 87 18.74 29.55 24.91
N GLY A 88 17.83 29.33 25.85
CA GLY A 88 17.37 30.31 26.81
C GLY A 88 16.25 31.23 26.31
N MET A 89 15.59 30.88 25.20
CA MET A 89 14.45 31.65 24.70
C MET A 89 13.22 31.39 25.57
N SER A 90 12.44 32.42 25.83
CA SER A 90 11.17 32.30 26.54
C SER A 90 10.06 31.73 25.64
N VAL A 91 9.03 31.15 26.26
CA VAL A 91 7.86 30.62 25.54
C VAL A 91 7.21 31.69 24.66
N ALA A 92 7.07 32.92 25.15
CA ALA A 92 6.53 34.05 24.41
C ALA A 92 7.37 34.42 23.17
N GLU A 93 8.70 34.36 23.25
CA GLU A 93 9.59 34.61 22.10
C GLU A 93 9.48 33.50 21.05
N ILE A 94 9.39 32.24 21.48
CA ILE A 94 9.22 31.09 20.60
C ILE A 94 7.87 31.16 19.87
N ALA A 95 6.80 31.43 20.62
CA ALA A 95 5.45 31.61 20.10
C ALA A 95 5.43 32.67 18.98
N ASN A 96 6.06 33.82 19.22
CA ASN A 96 6.18 34.89 18.23
C ASN A 96 7.00 34.49 16.99
N ILE A 97 8.11 33.75 17.15
CA ILE A 97 8.98 33.34 16.04
C ILE A 97 8.33 32.28 15.15
N LEU A 98 7.60 31.36 15.77
CA LEU A 98 6.96 30.25 15.08
C LEU A 98 5.52 30.55 14.65
N ASP A 99 5.04 31.78 14.90
CA ASP A 99 3.67 32.25 14.60
C ASP A 99 2.59 31.31 15.17
N MET A 100 2.75 30.98 16.45
CA MET A 100 1.88 30.09 17.22
C MET A 100 1.57 30.70 18.59
N THR A 101 0.58 30.18 19.30
CA THR A 101 0.25 30.66 20.64
C THR A 101 1.15 30.02 21.71
N GLU A 102 1.24 30.64 22.89
CA GLU A 102 1.98 30.05 24.01
C GLU A 102 1.37 28.70 24.43
N GLU A 103 0.05 28.55 24.31
CA GLU A 103 -0.64 27.28 24.53
C GLU A 103 -0.20 26.21 23.53
N GLU A 104 -0.11 26.53 22.23
CA GLU A 104 0.37 25.60 21.20
C GLU A 104 1.82 25.17 21.48
N VAL A 105 2.69 26.10 21.91
CA VAL A 105 4.06 25.77 22.34
C VAL A 105 4.05 24.79 23.52
N HIS A 106 3.17 25.01 24.50
CA HIS A 106 3.03 24.12 25.65
C HIS A 106 2.47 22.74 25.27
N GLU A 107 1.51 22.66 24.35
CA GLU A 107 0.99 21.37 23.86
C GLU A 107 2.10 20.55 23.20
N LYS A 108 2.93 21.17 22.35
CA LYS A 108 4.05 20.50 21.65
C LYS A 108 5.15 19.98 22.56
N LEU A 109 5.21 20.46 23.81
CA LEU A 109 6.17 20.03 24.83
C LEU A 109 5.63 18.93 25.74
N ASN A 110 4.30 18.75 25.77
CA ASN A 110 3.62 17.78 26.63
C ASN A 110 3.22 16.48 25.89
N ASP A 111 3.33 16.47 24.56
CA ASP A 111 3.25 15.27 23.69
C ASP A 111 4.55 14.46 23.71
#